data_AF-S4PYM5-F1
#
_entry.id   AF-S4PYM5-F1
#
_cell.length_a   1.000
_cell.length_b   1.000
_cell.length_c   1.000
_cell.angle_alpha   90.00
_cell.angle_beta   90.00
_cell.angle_gamma   90.00
#
_symmetry.space_group_name_H-M   'P 1'
#
loop_
_entity.id
_entity.type
_entity.pdbx_description
1 polymer ?
#
loop_
_entity_poly.entity_id
_entity_poly.type
_entity_poly.pdbx_seq_one_letter_code
_entity_poly.pdbx_strand_id
1 'polypeptide(L)'
;MRIARGVYIYFLAKMSELLDTVFFVIRKKDRQITFLHLYHHTVMPMISWGATKYYPGGHGTLIGVINSFVHIIMYTYYMLAAMGPQYQRFLFWKRYITTLQMLQFCIAFLHSSQLLFYECGYPRWSVVFTLPNSIFFYYLFYDFYYKAYGKP
;
A
#
# COMPACT_ATOMS: atom_id res chain seq x y z
N MET A 1 10.67 0.57 22.41
CA MET A 1 9.26 0.98 22.65
C MET A 1 8.69 1.96 21.62
N ARG A 2 9.39 3.06 21.25
CA ARG A 2 8.86 4.05 20.29
C ARG A 2 8.52 3.45 18.90
N ILE A 3 9.41 2.64 18.35
CA ILE A 3 9.21 1.98 17.04
C ILE A 3 8.04 0.99 17.08
N ALA A 4 7.93 0.18 18.14
CA ALA A 4 6.83 -0.76 18.31
C ALA A 4 5.46 -0.07 18.37
N ARG A 5 5.36 1.09 19.05
CA ARG A 5 4.15 1.93 19.02
C ARG A 5 3.84 2.44 17.62
N GLY A 6 4.86 2.85 16.85
CA GLY A 6 4.68 3.27 15.46
C GLY A 6 4.12 2.14 14.58
N VAL A 7 4.63 0.91 14.72
CA VAL A 7 4.12 -0.27 14.01
C VAL A 7 2.68 -0.58 14.42
N TYR A 8 2.35 -0.47 15.71
CA TYR A 8 0.98 -0.64 16.19
C TYR A 8 0.01 0.42 15.63
N ILE A 9 0.42 1.69 15.60
CA ILE A 9 -0.36 2.78 14.98
C ILE A 9 -0.56 2.52 13.49
N TYR A 10 0.48 2.05 12.79
CA TYR A 10 0.37 1.65 11.39
C TYR A 10 -0.64 0.51 11.18
N PHE A 11 -0.64 -0.50 12.05
CA PHE A 11 -1.65 -1.56 12.02
C PHE A 11 -3.07 -1.02 12.22
N LEU A 12 -3.28 -0.13 13.21
CA LEU A 12 -4.57 0.53 13.41
C LEU A 12 -5.00 1.35 12.18
N ALA A 13 -4.05 2.04 11.54
CA ALA A 13 -4.33 2.74 10.29
C ALA A 13 -4.83 1.76 9.23
N LYS A 14 -4.17 0.62 9.01
CA LYS A 14 -4.64 -0.41 8.07
C LYS A 14 -6.02 -0.98 8.39
N MET A 15 -6.38 -1.10 9.65
CA MET A 15 -7.74 -1.46 10.05
C MET A 15 -8.75 -0.38 9.68
N SER A 16 -8.39 0.91 9.82
CA SER A 16 -9.27 2.01 9.42
C SER A 16 -9.46 2.10 7.90
N GLU A 17 -8.45 1.71 7.10
CA GLU A 17 -8.55 1.69 5.63
C GLU A 17 -9.57 0.67 5.11
N LEU A 18 -9.97 -0.32 5.92
CA LEU A 18 -11.06 -1.24 5.55
C LEU A 18 -12.41 -0.52 5.39
N LEU A 19 -12.56 0.65 6.02
CA LEU A 19 -13.75 1.50 5.85
C LEU A 19 -13.89 2.01 4.41
N ASP A 20 -12.82 2.10 3.63
CA ASP A 20 -12.90 2.49 2.20
C ASP A 20 -13.81 1.54 1.43
N THR A 21 -13.66 0.23 1.68
CA THR A 21 -14.52 -0.81 1.09
C THR A 21 -15.96 -0.65 1.54
N VAL A 22 -16.19 -0.35 2.83
CA VAL A 22 -17.53 -0.10 3.36
C VAL A 22 -18.18 1.10 2.67
N PHE A 23 -17.45 2.21 2.50
CA PHE A 23 -17.94 3.39 1.78
C PHE A 23 -18.22 3.09 0.30
N PHE A 24 -17.41 2.27 -0.37
CA PHE A 24 -17.68 1.89 -1.76
C PHE A 24 -18.96 1.06 -1.91
N VAL A 25 -19.19 0.12 -0.98
CA VAL A 25 -20.42 -0.69 -0.95
C VAL A 25 -21.64 0.19 -0.68
N ILE A 26 -21.59 1.05 0.34
CA ILE A 26 -22.72 1.94 0.69
C ILE A 26 -23.03 2.92 -0.45
N ARG A 27 -22.00 3.44 -1.14
CA ARG A 27 -22.17 4.35 -2.29
C ARG A 27 -22.50 3.64 -3.60
N LYS A 28 -22.67 2.31 -3.58
CA LYS A 28 -22.93 1.47 -4.78
C LYS A 28 -21.91 1.72 -5.90
N LYS A 29 -20.63 1.86 -5.53
CA LYS A 29 -19.52 2.10 -6.47
C LYS A 29 -18.73 0.83 -6.76
N ASP A 30 -19.42 -0.20 -7.25
CA ASP A 30 -18.84 -1.54 -7.45
C ASP A 30 -17.63 -1.54 -8.41
N ARG A 31 -17.57 -0.60 -9.35
CA ARG A 31 -16.39 -0.41 -10.22
C ARG A 31 -15.09 -0.09 -9.46
N GLN A 32 -15.17 0.40 -8.22
CA GLN A 32 -13.99 0.66 -7.38
C GLN A 32 -13.54 -0.56 -6.58
N ILE A 33 -14.43 -1.54 -6.37
CA ILE A 33 -14.15 -2.80 -5.67
C ILE A 33 -13.52 -3.78 -6.66
N THR A 34 -12.29 -3.47 -7.07
CA THR A 34 -11.51 -4.33 -7.96
C THR A 34 -10.84 -5.47 -7.19
N PHE A 35 -10.42 -6.52 -7.90
CA PHE A 35 -9.61 -7.58 -7.30
C PHE A 35 -8.34 -7.04 -6.63
N LEU A 36 -7.67 -6.06 -7.25
CA LEU A 36 -6.51 -5.36 -6.67
C LEU A 36 -6.86 -4.73 -5.32
N HIS A 37 -7.98 -4.01 -5.25
CA HIS A 37 -8.45 -3.39 -4.01
C HIS A 37 -8.71 -4.44 -2.94
N LEU A 38 -9.50 -5.45 -3.23
CA LEU A 38 -9.88 -6.47 -2.25
C LEU A 38 -8.67 -7.27 -1.75
N TYR A 39 -7.79 -7.68 -2.66
CA TYR A 39 -6.56 -8.39 -2.32
C TYR A 39 -5.65 -7.54 -1.43
N HIS A 40 -5.43 -6.26 -1.80
CA HIS A 40 -4.64 -5.31 -1.02
C HIS A 40 -5.20 -5.14 0.40
N HIS A 41 -6.47 -4.79 0.52
CA HIS A 41 -7.11 -4.51 1.81
C HIS A 41 -7.29 -5.75 2.68
N THR A 42 -7.18 -6.96 2.12
CA THR A 42 -7.20 -8.20 2.91
C THR A 42 -5.80 -8.57 3.40
N VAL A 43 -4.80 -8.56 2.51
CA VAL A 43 -3.44 -9.01 2.82
C VAL A 43 -2.67 -8.02 3.70
N MET A 44 -2.84 -6.70 3.50
CA MET A 44 -2.08 -5.69 4.24
C MET A 44 -2.36 -5.68 5.75
N PRO A 45 -3.61 -5.76 6.23
CA PRO A 45 -3.88 -5.88 7.67
C PRO A 45 -3.34 -7.18 8.27
N MET A 46 -3.42 -8.31 7.55
CA MET A 46 -2.89 -9.60 8.02
C MET A 46 -1.36 -9.54 8.22
N ILE A 47 -0.64 -9.00 7.23
CA ILE A 47 0.82 -8.82 7.34
C ILE A 47 1.16 -7.84 8.45
N SER A 48 0.42 -6.73 8.58
CA SER A 48 0.66 -5.70 9.59
C SER A 48 0.41 -6.22 11.02
N TRP A 49 -0.58 -7.09 11.20
CA TRP A 49 -0.81 -7.78 12.47
C TRP A 49 0.35 -8.73 12.83
N GLY A 50 0.80 -9.53 11.85
CA GLY A 50 1.95 -10.42 12.02
C GLY A 50 3.22 -9.65 12.38
N ALA A 51 3.49 -8.53 11.70
CA ALA A 51 4.61 -7.65 12.00
C ALA A 51 4.50 -7.07 13.42
N THR A 52 3.33 -6.57 13.80
CA THR A 52 3.10 -6.00 15.15
C THR A 52 3.29 -7.04 16.26
N LYS A 53 2.85 -8.29 16.03
CA LYS A 53 2.87 -9.35 17.04
C LYS A 53 4.24 -10.02 17.19
N TYR A 54 4.94 -10.28 16.08
CA TYR A 54 6.17 -11.07 16.09
C TYR A 54 7.44 -10.23 15.93
N TYR A 55 7.39 -9.14 15.16
CA TYR A 55 8.57 -8.31 14.85
C TYR A 55 8.21 -6.81 14.78
N PRO A 56 7.89 -6.16 15.91
CA PRO A 56 7.47 -4.76 15.96
C PRO A 56 8.66 -3.79 15.80
N GLY A 57 9.38 -3.91 14.68
CA GLY A 57 10.57 -3.11 14.36
C GLY A 57 11.47 -3.75 13.30
N GLY A 58 12.58 -3.07 12.99
CA GLY A 58 13.62 -3.60 12.11
C GLY A 58 13.41 -3.27 10.64
N HIS A 59 13.83 -4.18 9.75
CA HIS A 59 13.94 -3.90 8.32
C HIS A 59 12.62 -3.49 7.66
N GLY A 60 11.49 -4.08 8.10
CA GLY A 60 10.17 -3.80 7.54
C GLY A 60 9.59 -2.41 7.87
N THR A 61 10.12 -1.69 8.86
CA THR A 61 9.55 -0.39 9.26
C THR A 61 9.75 0.69 8.21
N LEU A 62 10.84 0.64 7.43
CA LEU A 62 11.08 1.59 6.34
C LEU A 62 9.97 1.52 5.29
N ILE A 63 9.54 0.31 4.94
CA ILE A 63 8.44 0.07 3.99
C ILE A 63 7.13 0.67 4.52
N GLY A 64 6.85 0.50 5.83
CA GLY A 64 5.68 1.10 6.47
C GLY A 64 5.69 2.63 6.47
N VAL A 65 6.85 3.25 6.68
CA VAL A 65 7.01 4.72 6.61
C VAL A 65 6.77 5.23 5.20
N ILE A 66 7.38 4.60 4.20
CA ILE A 66 7.19 4.98 2.79
C ILE A 66 5.73 4.80 2.39
N ASN A 67 5.10 3.67 2.75
CA ASN A 67 3.70 3.43 2.46
C ASN A 67 2.80 4.49 3.10
N SER A 68 3.06 4.87 4.35
CA SER A 68 2.32 5.92 5.03
C SER A 68 2.44 7.27 4.31
N PHE A 69 3.64 7.62 3.84
CA PHE A 69 3.87 8.82 3.05
C PHE A 69 3.09 8.81 1.73
N VAL A 70 3.14 7.70 0.98
CA VAL A 70 2.36 7.52 -0.24
C VAL A 70 0.86 7.61 0.04
N HIS A 71 0.41 7.02 1.14
CA HIS A 71 -1.00 7.05 1.57
C HIS A 71 -1.47 8.45 1.92
N ILE A 72 -0.64 9.30 2.55
CA ILE A 72 -0.99 10.71 2.79
C ILE A 72 -1.33 11.41 1.46
N ILE A 73 -0.50 11.22 0.42
CA ILE A 73 -0.73 11.81 -0.90
C ILE A 73 -2.01 11.23 -1.54
N MET A 74 -2.19 9.90 -1.48
CA MET A 74 -3.34 9.22 -2.06
C MET A 74 -4.67 9.64 -1.39
N TYR A 75 -4.72 9.67 -0.06
CA TYR A 75 -5.92 10.08 0.68
C TYR A 75 -6.22 11.57 0.50
N THR A 76 -5.19 12.42 0.37
CA THR A 76 -5.38 13.83 -0.01
C THR A 76 -6.07 13.93 -1.37
N TYR A 77 -5.66 13.11 -2.34
CA TYR A 77 -6.34 13.03 -3.64
C TYR A 77 -7.80 12.55 -3.51
N TYR A 78 -8.08 11.53 -2.70
CA TYR A 78 -9.46 11.07 -2.47
C TYR A 78 -10.34 12.13 -1.80
N MET A 79 -9.79 12.88 -0.84
CA MET A 79 -10.48 14.01 -0.21
C MET A 79 -10.85 15.07 -1.26
N LEU A 80 -9.89 15.51 -2.07
CA LEU A 80 -10.14 16.49 -3.13
C LEU A 80 -11.14 15.97 -4.18
N ALA A 81 -11.09 14.68 -4.52
CA ALA A 81 -12.06 14.06 -5.43
C ALA A 81 -13.47 14.01 -4.86
N ALA A 82 -13.61 13.96 -3.52
CA ALA A 82 -14.89 13.94 -2.82
C ALA A 82 -15.52 15.33 -2.67
N MET A 83 -14.75 16.42 -2.75
CA MET A 83 -15.24 17.82 -2.66
C MET A 83 -16.09 18.27 -3.87
N GLY A 84 -16.21 17.42 -4.90
CA GLY A 84 -17.16 17.60 -5.99
C GLY A 84 -16.54 17.94 -7.36
N PRO A 85 -17.38 18.12 -8.40
CA PRO A 85 -16.92 18.25 -9.79
C PRO A 85 -16.01 19.46 -10.04
N GLN A 86 -16.17 20.52 -9.25
CA GLN A 86 -15.36 21.75 -9.34
C GLN A 86 -13.87 21.46 -9.06
N TYR A 87 -13.58 20.60 -8.08
CA TYR A 87 -12.21 20.22 -7.71
C TYR A 87 -11.66 19.09 -8.59
N GLN A 88 -12.53 18.21 -9.10
CA GLN A 88 -12.13 17.10 -9.97
C GLN A 88 -11.40 17.54 -11.24
N ARG A 89 -11.68 18.76 -11.74
CA ARG A 89 -10.99 19.33 -12.91
C ARG A 89 -9.48 19.53 -12.68
N PHE A 90 -9.06 19.75 -11.44
CA PHE A 90 -7.65 19.95 -11.09
C PHE A 90 -6.91 18.63 -10.80
N LEU A 91 -7.60 17.49 -10.87
CA LEU A 91 -7.04 16.17 -10.51
C LEU A 91 -6.32 15.46 -11.66
N PHE A 92 -5.66 16.20 -12.56
CA PHE A 92 -4.90 15.66 -13.70
C PHE A 92 -3.70 14.80 -13.25
N TRP A 93 -3.22 15.02 -12.03
CA TRP A 93 -2.06 14.32 -11.47
C TRP A 93 -2.31 12.89 -10.97
N LYS A 94 -3.51 12.32 -11.19
CA LYS A 94 -3.84 10.95 -10.78
C LYS A 94 -2.80 9.92 -11.25
N ARG A 95 -2.29 10.08 -12.48
CA ARG A 95 -1.27 9.20 -13.07
C ARG A 95 0.04 9.19 -12.25
N TYR A 96 0.45 10.34 -11.71
CA TYR A 96 1.68 10.44 -10.92
C TYR A 96 1.55 9.72 -9.58
N ILE A 97 0.35 9.68 -8.98
CA ILE A 97 0.09 8.93 -7.76
C ILE A 97 0.29 7.43 -8.02
N THR A 98 -0.27 6.91 -9.12
CA THR A 98 -0.08 5.50 -9.50
C THR A 98 1.39 5.19 -9.79
N THR A 99 2.11 6.09 -10.46
CA THR A 99 3.56 5.93 -10.68
C THR A 99 4.34 5.93 -9.36
N LEU A 100 3.98 6.78 -8.42
CA LEU A 100 4.60 6.86 -7.10
C LEU A 100 4.32 5.60 -6.27
N GLN A 101 3.12 5.02 -6.36
CA GLN A 101 2.78 3.73 -5.76
C GLN A 101 3.61 2.58 -6.35
N MET A 102 3.77 2.52 -7.68
CA MET A 102 4.64 1.53 -8.33
C MET A 102 6.10 1.68 -7.90
N LEU A 103 6.61 2.92 -7.81
CA LEU A 103 7.95 3.19 -7.31
C LEU A 103 8.14 2.72 -5.86
N GLN A 104 7.13 2.89 -5.00
CA GLN A 104 7.13 2.38 -3.63
C GLN A 104 7.41 0.86 -3.61
N PHE A 105 6.79 0.09 -4.51
CA PHE A 105 6.96 -1.36 -4.55
C PHE A 105 8.34 -1.75 -5.08
N CYS A 106 8.90 -0.99 -6.02
CA CYS A 106 10.29 -1.18 -6.46
C CYS A 106 11.28 -0.96 -5.31
N ILE A 107 11.13 0.12 -4.54
CA ILE A 107 11.99 0.39 -3.39
C ILE A 107 11.80 -0.69 -2.33
N ALA A 108 10.56 -1.09 -2.04
CA ALA A 108 10.28 -2.16 -1.07
C ALA A 108 10.91 -3.50 -1.49
N PHE A 109 10.90 -3.82 -2.80
CA PHE A 109 11.54 -5.00 -3.35
C PHE A 109 13.06 -4.94 -3.22
N LEU A 110 13.69 -3.83 -3.61
CA LEU A 110 15.14 -3.64 -3.50
C LEU A 110 15.61 -3.70 -2.03
N HIS A 111 14.91 -3.01 -1.14
CA HIS A 111 15.18 -3.03 0.31
C HIS A 111 15.07 -4.45 0.84
N SER A 112 13.96 -5.15 0.57
CA SER A 112 13.75 -6.54 1.01
C SER A 112 14.78 -7.52 0.44
N SER A 113 15.30 -7.25 -0.76
CA SER A 113 16.32 -8.08 -1.40
C SER A 113 17.67 -8.01 -0.68
N GLN A 114 17.96 -6.91 0.03
CA GLN A 114 19.20 -6.79 0.82
C GLN A 114 19.29 -7.85 1.93
N LEU A 115 18.17 -8.34 2.45
CA LEU A 115 18.15 -9.43 3.44
C LEU A 115 18.59 -10.78 2.90
N LEU A 116 18.62 -10.96 1.57
CA LEU A 116 19.15 -12.18 0.95
C LEU A 116 20.68 -12.21 0.95
N PHE A 117 21.32 -11.04 0.91
CA PHE A 117 22.77 -10.91 0.78
C PHE A 117 23.46 -10.58 2.10
N TYR A 118 22.80 -9.87 3.00
CA TYR A 118 23.36 -9.45 4.29
C TYR A 118 22.77 -10.24 5.46
N GLU A 119 23.62 -10.86 6.27
CA GLU A 119 23.19 -11.52 7.50
C GLU A 119 22.99 -10.48 8.62
N CYS A 120 21.74 -10.02 8.82
CA CYS A 120 21.42 -9.02 9.83
C CYS A 120 20.65 -9.55 11.06
N GLY A 121 20.62 -10.86 11.28
CA GLY A 121 19.86 -11.47 12.39
C GLY A 121 18.34 -11.31 12.29
N TYR A 122 17.83 -10.73 11.20
CA TYR A 122 16.40 -10.60 10.92
C TYR A 122 15.84 -11.90 10.33
N PRO A 123 14.61 -12.31 10.67
CA PRO A 123 14.02 -13.56 10.19
C PRO A 123 13.91 -13.61 8.66
N ARG A 124 14.71 -14.48 8.02
CA ARG A 124 14.71 -14.70 6.57
C ARG A 124 13.36 -15.20 6.03
N TRP A 125 12.57 -15.88 6.87
CA TRP A 125 11.22 -16.30 6.54
C TRP A 125 10.31 -15.13 6.12
N SER A 126 10.55 -13.92 6.63
CA SER A 126 9.79 -12.73 6.22
C SER A 126 9.96 -12.42 4.73
N VAL A 127 11.17 -12.62 4.19
CA VAL A 127 11.51 -12.36 2.78
C VAL A 127 10.72 -13.27 1.85
N VAL A 128 10.47 -14.52 2.26
CA VAL A 128 9.67 -15.50 1.52
C VAL A 128 8.23 -15.01 1.30
N PHE A 129 7.68 -14.24 2.23
CA PHE A 129 6.36 -13.64 2.09
C PHE A 129 6.40 -12.26 1.42
N THR A 130 7.37 -11.42 1.77
CA THR A 130 7.43 -10.02 1.31
C THR A 130 7.83 -9.89 -0.16
N LEU A 131 8.78 -10.68 -0.67
CA LEU A 131 9.24 -10.57 -2.06
C LEU A 131 8.15 -10.98 -3.08
N PRO A 132 7.53 -12.18 -2.97
CA PRO A 132 6.46 -12.55 -3.91
C PRO A 132 5.30 -11.58 -3.87
N ASN A 133 4.93 -11.12 -2.67
CA ASN A 133 3.86 -10.14 -2.50
C ASN A 133 4.20 -8.79 -3.15
N SER A 134 5.44 -8.31 -3.03
CA SER A 134 5.88 -7.06 -3.68
C SER A 134 5.85 -7.16 -5.21
N ILE A 135 6.29 -8.30 -5.78
CA ILE A 135 6.21 -8.56 -7.22
C ILE A 135 4.75 -8.60 -7.67
N PHE A 136 3.89 -9.28 -6.92
CA PHE A 136 2.48 -9.42 -7.25
C PHE A 136 1.76 -8.06 -7.21
N PHE A 137 2.03 -7.23 -6.20
CA PHE A 137 1.52 -5.86 -6.15
C PHE A 137 2.01 -5.02 -7.32
N TYR A 138 3.31 -5.08 -7.63
CA TYR A 138 3.84 -4.35 -8.77
C TYR A 138 3.12 -4.74 -10.07
N TYR A 139 2.91 -6.04 -10.30
CA TYR A 139 2.18 -6.52 -11.47
C TYR A 139 0.73 -6.01 -11.52
N LEU A 140 -0.01 -6.09 -10.41
CA LEU A 140 -1.40 -5.62 -10.36
C LEU A 140 -1.50 -4.10 -10.59
N PHE A 141 -0.58 -3.32 -10.04
CA PHE A 141 -0.54 -1.87 -10.28
C PHE A 141 -0.11 -1.53 -11.71
N TYR A 142 0.80 -2.31 -12.29
CA TYR A 142 1.19 -2.17 -13.68
C TYR A 142 0.03 -2.49 -14.64
N ASP A 143 -0.70 -3.58 -14.40
CA ASP A 143 -1.91 -3.95 -15.14
C ASP A 143 -2.99 -2.87 -15.03
N PHE A 144 -3.24 -2.36 -13.81
CA PHE A 144 -4.14 -1.24 -13.59
C PHE A 144 -3.70 0.02 -14.37
N TYR A 145 -2.41 0.36 -14.32
CA TYR A 145 -1.86 1.51 -15.01
C TYR A 145 -2.01 1.38 -16.53
N TYR A 146 -1.71 0.20 -17.09
CA TYR A 146 -1.86 -0.04 -18.52
C TYR A 146 -3.33 0.01 -18.95
N LYS A 147 -4.25 -0.60 -18.20
CA LYS A 147 -5.70 -0.53 -18.51
C LYS A 147 -6.30 0.86 -18.35
N ALA A 148 -5.78 1.67 -17.43
CA ALA A 148 -6.32 3.00 -17.15
C ALA A 148 -5.69 4.13 -17.99
N TYR A 149 -4.43 3.97 -18.41
CA TYR A 149 -3.64 5.02 -19.07
C TYR A 149 -2.90 4.57 -20.33
N GLY A 150 -2.85 3.27 -20.61
CA GLY A 150 -2.38 2.76 -21.90
C GLY A 150 -3.23 3.34 -23.02
N LYS A 151 -2.58 3.68 -24.13
CA LYS A 151 -3.30 4.11 -25.34
C LYS A 151 -4.25 2.96 -25.77
N PRO A 152 -5.43 3.29 -26.33
CA PRO A 152 -6.33 2.27 -26.89
C PRO A 152 -5.64 1.40 -27.93
#